data_AF-A0A0L7LI39-F1
#
_entry.id   AF-A0A0L7LI39-F1
#
_cell.length_a   1.000
_cell.length_b   1.000
_cell.length_c   1.000
_cell.angle_alpha   90.00
_cell.angle_beta   90.00
_cell.angle_gamma   90.00
#
_symmetry.space_group_name_H-M   'P 1'
#
loop_
_entity.id
_entity.type
_entity.pdbx_description
1 polymer ?
#
loop_
_entity_poly.entity_id
_entity_poly.type
_entity_poly.pdbx_seq_one_letter_code
_entity_poly.pdbx_strand_id
1 'polypeptide(L)'
;LYQARNITSLRGDLVRYLRTEHFEFDAEASFPLTEDDMITIAIIQIAERFYSPLMSVLNLAMSSVFGEHNSPVITVRVRDLLFDGVRLCKDGTPSEEYEAYRGVIDYTSLGDIRQYAGRDHFLYWGNESSSSVCNMINGTDSGIFAPFVTRERSLYAINTDICRSVELRYQYDTEIDGIPTLRYAAKEWFLANKEGCFCLNVTEGINREDGCLLEGAIELIRDETFDFT
;
A
#
# COMPACT_ATOMS: atom_id res chain seq x y z
N LEU A 1 7.12 -13.81 -7.49
CA LEU A 1 6.96 -12.35 -7.66
C LEU A 1 8.01 -11.86 -8.64
N TYR A 2 7.58 -11.27 -9.75
CA TYR A 2 8.45 -10.58 -10.69
C TYR A 2 8.05 -9.11 -10.75
N GLN A 3 9.00 -8.21 -10.50
CA GLN A 3 8.80 -6.77 -10.64
C GLN A 3 9.55 -6.26 -11.87
N ALA A 4 8.86 -5.52 -12.73
CA ALA A 4 9.43 -4.87 -13.90
C ALA A 4 9.26 -3.34 -13.81
N ARG A 5 10.24 -2.61 -14.33
CA ARG A 5 10.18 -1.15 -14.50
C ARG A 5 10.27 -0.83 -15.98
N ASN A 6 9.18 -0.30 -16.54
CA ASN A 6 9.14 0.13 -17.93
C ASN A 6 9.49 1.63 -17.99
N ILE A 7 10.68 1.96 -18.50
CA ILE A 7 11.18 3.33 -18.55
C ILE A 7 10.42 4.12 -19.61
N THR A 8 9.73 5.17 -19.19
CA THR A 8 8.97 6.08 -20.07
C THR A 8 9.81 7.28 -20.49
N SER A 9 10.72 7.74 -19.64
CA SER A 9 11.60 8.88 -19.93
C SER A 9 12.92 8.82 -19.17
N LEU A 10 13.97 9.36 -19.79
CA LEU A 10 15.27 9.52 -19.17
C LEU A 10 15.87 10.87 -19.58
N ARG A 11 16.04 11.77 -18.61
CA ARG A 11 16.55 13.12 -18.83
C ARG A 11 17.48 13.45 -17.67
N GLY A 12 18.71 13.93 -17.94
CA GLY A 12 19.79 14.23 -16.97
C GLY A 12 19.42 14.08 -15.47
N ASP A 13 20.00 13.18 -14.69
CA ASP A 13 19.61 12.83 -13.31
C ASP A 13 18.18 12.36 -12.98
N LEU A 14 17.18 12.51 -13.85
CA LEU A 14 15.83 11.98 -13.63
C LEU A 14 15.52 10.78 -14.54
N VAL A 15 14.76 9.83 -14.01
CA VAL A 15 14.15 8.72 -14.76
C VAL A 15 12.67 8.66 -14.44
N ARG A 16 11.84 8.42 -15.46
CA ARG A 16 10.42 8.11 -15.30
C ARG A 16 10.14 6.68 -15.71
N TYR A 17 9.30 6.00 -14.95
CA TYR A 17 8.96 4.61 -15.23
C TYR A 17 7.59 4.22 -14.65
N LEU A 18 6.99 3.20 -15.26
CA LEU A 18 5.84 2.48 -14.73
C LEU A 18 6.32 1.18 -14.10
N ARG A 19 5.78 0.81 -12.93
CA ARG A 19 6.07 -0.46 -12.25
C ARG A 19 4.97 -1.46 -12.56
N THR A 20 5.37 -2.70 -12.84
CA THR A 20 4.44 -3.82 -13.02
C THR A 20 4.88 -4.96 -12.11
N GLU A 21 3.91 -5.56 -11.42
CA GLU A 21 4.14 -6.69 -10.52
C GLU A 21 3.38 -7.89 -11.03
N HIS A 22 4.05 -9.04 -11.06
CA HIS A 22 3.48 -10.30 -11.50
C HIS A 22 3.62 -11.34 -10.40
N PHE A 23 2.49 -11.91 -10.01
CA PHE A 23 2.39 -12.97 -9.01
C PHE A 23 1.98 -14.26 -9.71
N GLU A 24 2.63 -15.36 -9.33
CA GLU A 24 2.35 -16.71 -9.82
C GLU A 24 2.27 -17.63 -8.60
N PHE A 25 1.34 -18.59 -8.63
CA PHE A 25 1.18 -19.55 -7.56
C PHE A 25 2.30 -20.58 -7.59
N ASP A 26 2.98 -20.78 -6.45
CA ASP A 26 4.03 -21.79 -6.28
C ASP A 26 3.46 -23.00 -5.52
N ALA A 27 3.14 -24.06 -6.26
CA ALA A 27 2.51 -25.26 -5.70
C ALA A 27 3.44 -26.07 -4.77
N GLU A 28 4.75 -26.02 -4.99
CA GLU A 28 5.71 -26.76 -4.16
C GLU A 28 5.90 -26.06 -2.82
N ALA A 29 6.12 -24.75 -2.85
CA ALA A 29 6.27 -23.95 -1.63
C ALA A 29 4.97 -23.86 -0.81
N SER A 30 3.81 -23.98 -1.46
CA SER A 30 2.50 -23.87 -0.81
C SER A 30 1.96 -25.20 -0.29
N PHE A 31 2.59 -26.34 -0.60
CA PHE A 31 2.11 -27.66 -0.16
C PHE A 31 1.93 -27.72 1.38
N PRO A 32 0.82 -28.29 1.90
CA PRO A 32 -0.21 -29.07 1.19
C PRO A 32 -1.37 -28.25 0.63
N LEU A 33 -1.32 -26.92 0.71
CA LEU A 33 -2.39 -26.05 0.24
C LEU A 33 -2.35 -25.90 -1.28
N THR A 34 -3.51 -25.68 -1.87
CA THR A 34 -3.68 -25.54 -3.32
C THR A 34 -4.46 -24.29 -3.67
N GLU A 35 -4.32 -23.83 -4.91
CA GLU A 35 -5.12 -22.71 -5.44
C GLU A 35 -6.62 -23.04 -5.54
N ASP A 36 -7.00 -24.32 -5.52
CA ASP A 36 -8.40 -24.79 -5.51
C ASP A 36 -9.02 -24.87 -4.11
N ASP A 37 -8.26 -24.57 -3.05
CA ASP A 37 -8.77 -24.60 -1.68
C ASP A 37 -9.89 -23.58 -1.52
N MET A 38 -10.96 -23.99 -0.82
CA MET A 38 -12.11 -23.13 -0.56
C MET A 38 -11.89 -22.35 0.74
N ILE A 39 -12.01 -21.03 0.66
CA ILE A 39 -11.92 -20.14 1.83
C ILE A 39 -13.22 -19.36 1.97
N THR A 40 -13.62 -19.17 3.23
CA THR A 40 -14.80 -18.40 3.59
C THR A 40 -14.35 -17.01 4.05
N ILE A 41 -14.74 -15.98 3.30
CA ILE A 41 -14.35 -14.59 3.56
C ILE A 41 -15.57 -13.70 3.78
N ALA A 42 -15.38 -12.64 4.56
CA ALA A 42 -16.39 -11.59 4.70
C ALA A 42 -16.21 -10.53 3.62
N ILE A 43 -17.27 -10.19 2.89
CA ILE A 43 -17.30 -9.17 1.83
C ILE A 43 -18.00 -7.88 2.31
N ILE A 44 -17.76 -7.51 3.57
CA ILE A 44 -18.39 -6.36 4.23
C ILE A 44 -18.07 -5.04 3.51
N GLN A 45 -16.87 -4.95 2.93
CA GLN A 45 -16.40 -3.78 2.18
C GLN A 45 -17.30 -3.42 0.98
N ILE A 46 -17.94 -4.40 0.34
CA ILE A 46 -18.92 -4.14 -0.74
C ILE A 46 -20.17 -3.46 -0.17
N ALA A 47 -20.67 -3.92 0.97
CA ALA A 47 -21.84 -3.32 1.59
C ALA A 47 -21.56 -1.87 2.07
N GLU A 48 -20.40 -1.63 2.67
CA GLU A 48 -19.98 -0.29 3.11
C GLU A 48 -19.86 0.69 1.92
N ARG A 49 -19.26 0.26 0.80
CA ARG A 49 -19.09 1.13 -0.39
C ARG A 49 -20.41 1.52 -1.06
N PHE A 50 -21.37 0.60 -1.17
CA PHE A 50 -22.63 0.86 -1.86
C PHE A 50 -23.73 1.42 -0.96
N TYR A 51 -23.64 1.21 0.36
CA TYR A 51 -24.75 1.41 1.27
C TYR A 51 -24.35 2.02 2.62
N SER A 52 -23.30 2.86 2.65
CA SER A 52 -22.84 3.58 3.86
C SER A 52 -23.98 4.18 4.72
N PRO A 53 -25.01 4.87 4.17
CA PRO A 53 -26.15 5.38 4.96
C PRO A 53 -27.22 4.32 5.33
N LEU A 54 -27.15 3.13 4.73
CA LEU A 54 -28.17 2.08 4.78
C LEU A 54 -27.70 0.84 5.56
N MET A 55 -26.55 0.91 6.25
CA MET A 55 -26.07 -0.17 7.13
C MET A 55 -27.10 -0.57 8.20
N SER A 56 -27.89 0.38 8.69
CA SER A 56 -28.99 0.15 9.63
C SER A 56 -30.11 -0.75 9.07
N VAL A 57 -30.23 -0.84 7.74
CA VAL A 57 -31.22 -1.69 7.03
C VAL A 57 -30.56 -2.82 6.23
N LEU A 58 -29.27 -3.10 6.44
CA LEU A 58 -28.54 -4.16 5.74
C LEU A 58 -29.23 -5.52 5.89
N ASN A 59 -29.74 -5.83 7.09
CA ASN A 59 -30.51 -7.06 7.36
C ASN A 59 -31.78 -7.18 6.49
N LEU A 60 -32.39 -6.05 6.10
CA LEU A 60 -33.58 -6.01 5.24
C LEU A 60 -33.22 -6.06 3.75
N ALA A 61 -31.99 -5.71 3.39
CA ALA A 61 -31.50 -5.64 2.02
C ALA A 61 -30.50 -6.75 1.66
N MET A 62 -30.29 -7.76 2.53
CA MET A 62 -29.27 -8.80 2.35
C MET A 62 -29.30 -9.48 0.98
N SER A 63 -30.49 -9.81 0.47
CA SER A 63 -30.66 -10.46 -0.83
C SER A 63 -30.39 -9.51 -2.00
N SER A 64 -30.64 -8.21 -1.81
CA SER A 64 -30.35 -7.18 -2.80
C SER A 64 -28.86 -6.80 -2.83
N VAL A 65 -28.17 -6.86 -1.69
CA VAL A 65 -26.76 -6.46 -1.55
C VAL A 65 -25.81 -7.61 -1.88
N PHE A 66 -26.11 -8.81 -1.37
CA PHE A 66 -25.24 -9.98 -1.51
C PHE A 66 -25.74 -10.99 -2.56
N GLY A 67 -26.79 -10.64 -3.30
CA GLY A 67 -27.35 -11.45 -4.38
C GLY A 67 -27.67 -12.87 -3.93
N GLU A 68 -27.17 -13.84 -4.69
CA GLU A 68 -27.42 -15.28 -4.47
C GLU A 68 -26.86 -15.80 -3.14
N HIS A 69 -25.85 -15.16 -2.56
CA HIS A 69 -25.25 -15.60 -1.31
C HIS A 69 -26.07 -15.19 -0.08
N ASN A 70 -26.92 -14.15 -0.20
CA ASN A 70 -27.78 -13.61 0.87
C ASN A 70 -27.09 -13.52 2.25
N SER A 71 -25.78 -13.27 2.26
CA SER A 71 -24.90 -13.31 3.42
C SER A 71 -23.68 -12.42 3.15
N PRO A 72 -23.16 -11.68 4.15
CA PRO A 72 -21.92 -10.92 4.02
C PRO A 72 -20.69 -11.83 3.99
N VAL A 73 -20.90 -13.14 3.97
CA VAL A 73 -19.87 -14.17 3.95
C VAL A 73 -20.04 -15.01 2.70
N ILE A 74 -18.98 -15.12 1.91
CA ILE A 74 -18.93 -15.96 0.70
C ILE A 74 -17.84 -17.01 0.86
N THR A 75 -18.03 -18.15 0.21
CA THR A 75 -16.99 -19.17 0.09
C THR A 75 -16.51 -19.19 -1.35
N VAL A 76 -15.22 -18.95 -1.55
CA VAL A 76 -14.58 -18.81 -2.88
C VAL A 76 -13.32 -19.65 -2.93
N ARG A 77 -12.88 -20.02 -4.13
CA ARG A 77 -11.56 -20.63 -4.31
C ARG A 77 -10.47 -19.59 -4.10
N VAL A 78 -9.34 -20.00 -3.53
CA VAL A 78 -8.14 -19.16 -3.38
C VAL A 78 -7.72 -18.57 -4.71
N ARG A 79 -7.72 -19.37 -5.79
CA ARG A 79 -7.43 -18.96 -7.15
C ARG A 79 -8.31 -17.79 -7.61
N ASP A 80 -9.62 -17.95 -7.47
CA ASP A 80 -10.60 -16.94 -7.90
C ASP A 80 -10.46 -15.63 -7.09
N LEU A 81 -10.02 -15.71 -5.83
CA LEU A 81 -9.81 -14.54 -4.99
C LEU A 81 -8.48 -13.82 -5.25
N LEU A 82 -7.37 -14.56 -5.28
CA LEU A 82 -6.00 -13.99 -5.23
C LEU A 82 -5.30 -13.90 -6.58
N PHE A 83 -5.64 -14.76 -7.55
CA PHE A 83 -4.87 -14.94 -8.79
C PHE A 83 -5.67 -14.66 -10.06
N ASP A 84 -6.86 -15.26 -10.19
CA ASP A 84 -7.79 -15.01 -11.29
C ASP A 84 -8.67 -13.77 -11.03
N GLY A 85 -8.80 -13.41 -9.75
CA GLY A 85 -9.40 -12.18 -9.23
C GLY A 85 -10.92 -12.06 -9.36
N VAL A 86 -11.52 -11.37 -8.38
CA VAL A 86 -12.77 -10.62 -8.59
C VAL A 86 -12.40 -9.37 -9.38
N ARG A 87 -12.85 -9.26 -10.64
CA ARG A 87 -12.51 -8.13 -11.53
C ARG A 87 -13.14 -6.83 -11.04
N LEU A 88 -12.42 -6.10 -10.19
CA LEU A 88 -12.84 -4.77 -9.71
C LEU A 88 -12.25 -3.63 -10.55
N CYS A 89 -11.06 -3.80 -11.12
CA CYS A 89 -10.45 -2.89 -12.09
C CYS A 89 -9.72 -3.68 -13.19
N LYS A 90 -9.75 -3.15 -14.41
CA LYS A 90 -9.40 -3.82 -15.67
C LYS A 90 -7.90 -4.19 -15.77
N ASP A 91 -7.63 -5.37 -16.33
CA ASP A 91 -6.38 -5.85 -16.96
C ASP A 91 -5.06 -5.21 -16.49
N GLY A 92 -4.42 -5.78 -15.45
CA GLY A 92 -2.97 -5.64 -15.20
C GLY A 92 -2.40 -4.24 -15.42
N THR A 93 -3.11 -3.21 -14.98
CA THR A 93 -2.70 -1.82 -15.20
C THR A 93 -1.35 -1.60 -14.53
N PRO A 94 -0.33 -1.12 -15.26
CA PRO A 94 0.88 -0.63 -14.61
C PRO A 94 0.51 0.37 -13.52
N SER A 95 1.38 0.50 -12.52
CA SER A 95 1.25 1.57 -11.54
C SER A 95 1.13 2.94 -12.22
N GLU A 96 0.73 3.95 -11.45
CA GLU A 96 0.99 5.33 -11.86
C GLU A 96 2.49 5.57 -12.09
N GLU A 97 2.80 6.63 -12.84
CA GLU A 97 4.18 6.96 -13.20
C GLU A 97 4.98 7.44 -11.99
N TYR A 98 6.17 6.84 -11.81
CA TYR A 98 7.19 7.31 -10.89
C TYR A 98 8.18 8.21 -11.61
N GLU A 99 8.59 9.31 -10.98
CA GLU A 99 9.79 10.08 -11.34
C GLU A 99 10.81 9.96 -10.22
N ALA A 100 11.97 9.36 -10.50
CA ALA A 100 13.02 9.12 -9.51
C ALA A 100 14.35 9.74 -9.92
N TYR A 101 15.19 10.03 -8.93
CA TYR A 101 16.56 10.44 -9.14
C TYR A 101 17.45 9.23 -9.50
N ARG A 102 18.34 9.44 -10.47
CA ARG A 102 19.28 8.43 -10.96
C ARG A 102 20.61 8.44 -10.21
N GLY A 103 20.83 9.40 -9.33
CA GLY A 103 22.06 9.56 -8.55
C GLY A 103 23.31 9.83 -9.40
N VAL A 104 23.15 10.39 -10.61
CA VAL A 104 24.25 10.78 -11.51
C VAL A 104 24.91 12.06 -11.02
N ILE A 105 24.13 13.00 -10.47
CA ILE A 105 24.64 14.26 -9.91
C ILE A 105 25.03 14.07 -8.45
N ASP A 106 24.15 13.46 -7.66
CA ASP A 106 24.35 13.18 -6.24
C ASP A 106 23.97 11.73 -5.95
N TYR A 107 24.95 10.89 -5.60
CA TYR A 107 24.69 9.48 -5.33
C TYR A 107 23.77 9.27 -4.12
N THR A 108 23.66 10.25 -3.22
CA THR A 108 22.84 10.13 -2.01
C THR A 108 21.34 10.19 -2.31
N SER A 109 20.94 10.70 -3.47
CA SER A 109 19.55 10.74 -3.92
C SER A 109 19.16 9.53 -4.79
N LEU A 110 20.07 8.58 -5.03
CA LEU A 110 19.80 7.45 -5.92
C LEU A 110 18.52 6.70 -5.52
N GLY A 111 17.56 6.67 -6.45
CA GLY A 111 16.29 5.97 -6.28
C GLY A 111 15.23 6.78 -5.55
N ASP A 112 15.56 7.93 -4.97
CA ASP A 112 14.58 8.78 -4.29
C ASP A 112 13.50 9.23 -5.27
N ILE A 113 12.26 9.12 -4.85
CA ILE A 113 11.10 9.48 -5.65
C ILE A 113 10.87 10.98 -5.52
N ARG A 114 10.98 11.67 -6.65
CA ARG A 114 10.66 13.10 -6.75
C ARG A 114 9.17 13.32 -6.95
N GLN A 115 8.55 12.50 -7.80
CA GLN A 115 7.11 12.55 -8.05
C GLN A 115 6.50 11.16 -8.20
N TYR A 116 5.25 11.04 -7.79
CA TYR A 116 4.39 9.89 -8.07
C TYR A 116 3.07 10.39 -8.62
N ALA A 117 2.58 9.81 -9.72
CA ALA A 117 1.38 10.28 -10.42
C ALA A 117 1.42 11.80 -10.76
N GLY A 118 2.61 12.32 -11.08
CA GLY A 118 2.83 13.73 -11.40
C GLY A 118 2.81 14.70 -10.20
N ARG A 119 2.70 14.20 -8.97
CA ARG A 119 2.67 15.00 -7.73
C ARG A 119 3.93 14.77 -6.89
N ASP A 120 4.37 15.79 -6.18
CA ASP A 120 5.50 15.74 -5.24
C ASP A 120 5.09 15.46 -3.79
N HIS A 121 3.78 15.27 -3.55
CA HIS A 121 3.19 14.87 -2.29
C HIS A 121 1.93 14.04 -2.55
N PHE A 122 1.59 13.17 -1.60
CA PHE A 122 0.32 12.46 -1.53
C PHE A 122 -0.81 13.41 -1.13
N LEU A 123 -2.06 13.00 -1.39
CA LEU A 123 -3.25 13.76 -0.99
C LEU A 123 -4.17 12.97 -0.06
N TYR A 124 -3.74 11.81 0.44
CA TYR A 124 -4.61 10.84 1.09
C TYR A 124 -4.89 11.15 2.57
N TRP A 125 -4.01 11.89 3.23
CA TRP A 125 -4.03 12.07 4.68
C TRP A 125 -4.48 13.47 5.10
N GLY A 126 -4.96 13.59 6.34
CA GLY A 126 -5.52 14.83 6.88
C GLY A 126 -4.61 16.05 6.65
N ASN A 127 -5.25 17.17 6.27
CA ASN A 127 -4.63 18.37 5.68
C ASN A 127 -3.88 18.05 4.37
N GLU A 128 -4.56 18.22 3.23
CA GLU A 128 -4.04 18.10 1.85
C GLU A 128 -2.97 19.14 1.48
N SER A 129 -2.34 19.76 2.47
CA SER A 129 -1.22 20.65 2.26
C SER A 129 0.06 19.85 2.10
N SER A 130 0.93 20.26 1.18
CA SER A 130 2.32 19.81 1.06
C SER A 130 3.17 20.06 2.32
N SER A 131 2.65 20.81 3.31
CA SER A 131 3.26 20.97 4.63
C SER A 131 2.96 19.82 5.60
N SER A 132 2.00 18.95 5.29
CA SER A 132 1.68 17.79 6.12
C SER A 132 2.74 16.71 5.93
N VAL A 133 3.43 16.35 7.00
CA VAL A 133 4.43 15.27 7.01
C VAL A 133 3.85 13.93 6.55
N CYS A 134 2.54 13.74 6.72
CA CYS A 134 1.84 12.52 6.30
C CYS A 134 1.69 12.40 4.78
N ASN A 135 1.69 13.53 4.09
CA ASN A 135 1.55 13.60 2.65
C ASN A 135 2.91 13.71 1.93
N MET A 136 4.03 13.76 2.65
CA MET A 136 5.34 13.81 2.01
C MET A 136 5.69 12.49 1.31
N ILE A 137 6.19 12.58 0.08
CA ILE A 137 6.86 11.48 -0.64
C ILE A 137 8.32 11.48 -0.21
N ASN A 138 8.72 10.46 0.57
CA ASN A 138 10.07 10.34 1.11
C ASN A 138 10.69 9.00 0.72
N GLY A 139 11.93 9.07 0.23
CA GLY A 139 12.74 7.91 -0.09
C GLY A 139 12.37 7.24 -1.41
N THR A 140 12.66 5.95 -1.52
CA THR A 140 12.65 5.24 -2.81
C THR A 140 11.37 4.43 -3.05
N ASP A 141 11.29 3.70 -4.16
CA ASP A 141 10.22 2.72 -4.41
C ASP A 141 10.46 1.36 -3.72
N SER A 142 11.38 1.30 -2.75
CA SER A 142 11.88 0.11 -2.03
C SER A 142 12.70 -0.90 -2.84
N GLY A 143 12.86 -0.71 -4.16
CA GLY A 143 13.66 -1.63 -4.98
C GLY A 143 15.16 -1.41 -4.86
N ILE A 144 15.58 -0.17 -4.61
CA ILE A 144 16.96 0.23 -4.39
C ILE A 144 17.02 1.31 -3.31
N PHE A 145 18.17 1.46 -2.68
CA PHE A 145 18.48 2.56 -1.77
C PHE A 145 19.85 3.14 -2.15
N ALA A 146 20.09 4.40 -1.79
CA ALA A 146 21.38 5.03 -1.99
C ALA A 146 22.52 4.22 -1.32
N PRO A 147 23.74 4.22 -1.90
CA PRO A 147 24.86 3.45 -1.36
C PRO A 147 25.38 4.07 -0.04
N PHE A 148 26.20 3.30 0.67
CA PHE A 148 26.86 3.71 1.92
C PHE A 148 25.89 4.03 3.07
N VAL A 149 24.80 3.26 3.17
CA VAL A 149 23.87 3.31 4.31
C VAL A 149 24.59 3.02 5.63
N THR A 150 24.19 3.71 6.70
CA THR A 150 24.78 3.57 8.04
C THR A 150 23.71 3.23 9.07
N ARG A 151 24.13 2.64 10.20
CA ARG A 151 23.21 2.16 11.26
C ARG A 151 22.39 3.28 11.91
N GLU A 152 22.86 4.51 11.82
CA GLU A 152 22.27 5.70 12.45
C GLU A 152 21.20 6.38 11.58
N ARG A 153 21.25 6.16 10.25
CA ARG A 153 20.31 6.78 9.31
C ARG A 153 19.12 5.87 9.06
N SER A 154 17.92 6.42 9.21
CA SER A 154 16.70 5.78 8.73
C SER A 154 16.67 5.79 7.20
N LEU A 155 16.11 4.72 6.62
CA LEU A 155 15.78 4.65 5.21
C LEU A 155 14.29 4.94 5.04
N TYR A 156 13.93 5.56 3.93
CA TYR A 156 12.54 5.81 3.60
C TYR A 156 12.19 5.12 2.29
N ALA A 157 10.97 4.63 2.18
CA ALA A 157 10.42 4.16 0.93
C ALA A 157 8.92 4.48 0.89
N ILE A 158 8.41 4.76 -0.30
CA ILE A 158 6.98 4.86 -0.50
C ILE A 158 6.37 3.47 -0.69
N ASN A 159 5.22 3.25 -0.08
CA ASN A 159 4.38 2.10 -0.36
C ASN A 159 3.02 2.61 -0.84
N THR A 160 2.76 2.36 -2.11
CA THR A 160 1.54 2.81 -2.81
C THR A 160 0.30 2.07 -2.35
N ASP A 161 0.44 0.84 -1.84
CA ASP A 161 -0.69 0.01 -1.39
C ASP A 161 -1.28 0.53 -0.08
N ILE A 162 -0.46 1.22 0.73
CA ILE A 162 -0.85 1.88 1.97
C ILE A 162 -0.80 3.42 1.87
N CYS A 163 -0.68 3.95 0.64
CA CYS A 163 -0.82 5.38 0.35
C CYS A 163 0.12 6.33 1.13
N ARG A 164 1.33 5.89 1.53
CA ARG A 164 2.24 6.73 2.33
C ARG A 164 3.71 6.37 2.20
N SER A 165 4.55 7.28 2.71
CA SER A 165 5.96 7.01 3.00
C SER A 165 6.12 6.22 4.30
N VAL A 166 7.08 5.30 4.30
CA VAL A 166 7.43 4.39 5.41
C VAL A 166 8.86 4.66 5.86
N GLU A 167 9.06 4.83 7.16
CA GLU A 167 10.38 4.91 7.78
C GLU A 167 10.86 3.53 8.23
N LEU A 168 12.00 3.10 7.69
CA LEU A 168 12.70 1.88 8.04
C LEU A 168 13.91 2.22 8.92
N ARG A 169 13.99 1.60 10.10
CA ARG A 169 15.10 1.81 11.04
C ARG A 169 15.97 0.58 11.14
N TYR A 170 17.27 0.78 11.32
CA TYR A 170 18.24 -0.30 11.52
C TYR A 170 17.83 -1.17 12.73
N GLN A 171 18.03 -2.47 12.59
CA GLN A 171 17.73 -3.48 13.62
C GLN A 171 19.01 -4.16 14.10
N TYR A 172 19.73 -4.82 13.19
CA TYR A 172 20.95 -5.56 13.49
C TYR A 172 21.73 -5.86 12.21
N ASP A 173 23.02 -6.14 12.34
CA ASP A 173 23.87 -6.64 11.27
C ASP A 173 23.51 -8.10 10.94
N THR A 174 23.52 -8.46 9.66
CA THR A 174 23.27 -9.81 9.17
C THR A 174 24.24 -10.16 8.04
N GLU A 175 24.23 -11.40 7.59
CA GLU A 175 25.04 -11.88 6.47
C GLU A 175 24.15 -12.70 5.53
N ILE A 176 24.26 -12.46 4.23
CA ILE A 176 23.56 -13.22 3.19
C ILE A 176 24.61 -13.64 2.16
N ASP A 177 24.80 -14.94 1.97
CA ASP A 177 25.78 -15.51 1.03
C ASP A 177 27.21 -14.95 1.20
N GLY A 178 27.65 -14.75 2.46
CA GLY A 178 28.97 -14.18 2.77
C GLY A 178 29.07 -12.67 2.58
N ILE A 179 27.97 -12.00 2.23
CA ILE A 179 27.90 -10.54 2.07
C ILE A 179 27.36 -9.93 3.37
N PRO A 180 28.14 -9.08 4.06
CA PRO A 180 27.65 -8.33 5.21
C PRO A 180 26.51 -7.39 4.80
N THR A 181 25.42 -7.44 5.56
CA THR A 181 24.19 -6.69 5.28
C THR A 181 23.63 -6.07 6.56
N LEU A 182 22.80 -5.04 6.42
CA LEU A 182 22.13 -4.38 7.53
C LEU A 182 20.64 -4.67 7.45
N ARG A 183 20.04 -5.20 8.52
CA ARG A 183 18.60 -5.41 8.59
C ARG A 183 17.91 -4.10 8.96
N TYR A 184 17.07 -3.59 8.08
CA TYR A 184 16.13 -2.51 8.37
C TYR A 184 14.71 -3.05 8.46
N ALA A 185 13.87 -2.44 9.28
CA ALA A 185 12.46 -2.80 9.41
C ALA A 185 11.62 -1.59 9.79
N ALA A 186 10.32 -1.63 9.44
CA ALA A 186 9.28 -0.86 10.11
C ALA A 186 8.73 -1.71 11.26
N LYS A 187 8.47 -1.09 12.43
CA LYS A 187 7.84 -1.75 13.57
C LYS A 187 6.74 -0.86 14.17
N GLU A 188 6.65 -0.78 15.50
CA GLU A 188 5.52 -0.19 16.21
C GLU A 188 5.36 1.31 15.90
N TRP A 189 6.47 2.04 15.67
CA TRP A 189 6.41 3.47 15.35
C TRP A 189 5.68 3.79 14.03
N PHE A 190 5.66 2.85 13.09
CA PHE A 190 5.06 3.07 11.77
C PHE A 190 3.52 3.19 11.87
N LEU A 191 2.89 2.41 12.76
CA LEU A 191 1.43 2.41 12.99
C LEU A 191 1.01 3.09 14.31
N ALA A 192 1.92 3.80 14.97
CA ALA A 192 1.60 4.56 16.18
C ALA A 192 0.91 5.90 15.88
N ASN A 193 1.03 6.39 14.63
CA ASN A 193 0.52 7.71 14.19
C ASN A 193 0.91 8.84 15.15
N LYS A 194 2.20 8.96 15.49
CA LYS A 194 2.70 9.99 16.41
C LYS A 194 2.56 11.40 15.84
N GLU A 195 2.56 11.51 14.52
CA GLU A 195 2.37 12.73 13.75
C GLU A 195 0.90 13.21 13.79
N GLY A 196 -0.03 12.33 14.14
CA GLY A 196 -1.46 12.62 14.26
C GLY A 196 -2.22 12.73 12.94
N CYS A 197 -1.55 13.00 11.81
CA CYS A 197 -2.21 13.25 10.53
C CYS A 197 -2.56 11.99 9.71
N PHE A 198 -2.14 10.78 10.11
CA PHE A 198 -2.56 9.51 9.48
C PHE A 198 -3.92 9.01 9.98
N CYS A 199 -4.83 9.94 10.27
CA CYS A 199 -6.12 9.68 10.89
C CYS A 199 -7.20 10.38 10.08
N LEU A 200 -8.15 9.60 9.57
CA LEU A 200 -9.27 10.09 8.77
C LEU A 200 -10.51 10.28 9.63
N ASN A 201 -10.59 9.57 10.77
CA ASN A 201 -11.70 9.61 11.71
C ASN A 201 -13.03 9.29 11.03
N VAL A 202 -13.04 8.21 10.23
CA VAL A 202 -14.21 7.75 9.47
C VAL A 202 -14.73 6.39 9.96
N THR A 203 -13.87 5.61 10.63
CA THR A 203 -14.23 4.34 11.26
C THR A 203 -14.75 4.61 12.66
N GLU A 204 -15.72 3.83 13.16
CA GLU A 204 -16.22 3.93 14.54
C GLU A 204 -16.01 2.62 15.31
N GLY A 205 -16.00 2.71 16.65
CA GLY A 205 -16.06 1.56 17.56
C GLY A 205 -14.73 0.97 18.02
N ILE A 206 -13.62 1.24 17.32
CA ILE A 206 -12.26 0.78 17.69
C ILE A 206 -11.27 1.95 17.78
N ASN A 207 -11.78 3.11 18.21
CA ASN A 207 -11.06 4.36 18.20
C ASN A 207 -10.56 4.70 19.62
N ARG A 208 -9.46 5.45 19.67
CA ARG A 208 -9.01 6.20 20.84
C ARG A 208 -9.92 7.41 21.06
N GLU A 209 -9.68 8.12 22.16
CA GLU A 209 -10.42 9.34 22.52
C GLU A 209 -10.27 10.46 21.47
N ASP A 210 -9.21 10.45 20.66
CA ASP A 210 -8.97 11.43 19.60
C ASP A 210 -9.69 11.10 18.28
N GLY A 211 -10.50 10.03 18.25
CA GLY A 211 -11.21 9.56 17.06
C GLY A 211 -10.37 8.70 16.13
N CYS A 212 -9.06 8.58 16.35
CA CYS A 212 -8.19 7.75 15.54
C CYS A 212 -8.21 6.29 15.99
N LEU A 213 -7.90 5.36 15.09
CA LEU A 213 -7.76 3.95 15.46
C LEU A 213 -6.70 3.73 16.54
N LEU A 214 -6.86 2.63 17.30
CA LEU A 214 -5.84 2.17 18.25
C LEU A 214 -4.48 1.93 17.56
N GLU A 215 -3.38 2.09 18.30
CA GLU A 215 -2.04 1.86 17.76
C GLU A 215 -1.91 0.44 17.17
N GLY A 216 -1.27 0.35 16.00
CA GLY A 216 -1.18 -0.91 15.25
C GLY A 216 -2.24 -1.06 14.17
N ALA A 217 -3.16 -0.10 14.01
CA ALA A 217 -4.11 -0.02 12.92
C ALA A 217 -4.08 1.35 12.23
N ILE A 218 -4.47 1.39 10.96
CA ILE A 218 -4.53 2.61 10.15
C ILE A 218 -5.74 2.55 9.21
N GLU A 219 -6.40 3.68 9.01
CA GLU A 219 -7.52 3.82 8.07
C GLU A 219 -6.97 4.02 6.66
N LEU A 220 -7.27 3.10 5.73
CA LEU A 220 -6.86 3.22 4.32
C LEU A 220 -8.03 3.57 3.39
N ILE A 221 -9.26 3.61 3.92
CA ILE A 221 -10.45 3.91 3.14
C ILE A 221 -10.65 5.42 3.16
N ARG A 222 -10.48 6.04 1.99
CA ARG A 222 -10.93 7.39 1.74
C ARG A 222 -12.19 7.30 0.88
N ASP A 223 -13.24 8.01 1.29
CA ASP A 223 -14.48 8.09 0.50
C ASP A 223 -14.17 8.70 -0.87
N GLU A 224 -14.13 7.88 -1.92
CA GLU A 224 -13.83 8.27 -3.31
C GLU A 224 -14.94 9.12 -3.95
N THR A 225 -15.97 9.52 -3.20
CA THR A 225 -17.11 10.29 -3.74
C THR A 225 -16.80 11.75 -4.11
N PHE A 226 -15.57 12.24 -3.92
CA PHE A 226 -15.24 13.67 -4.10
C PHE A 226 -14.11 14.03 -5.07
N ASP A 227 -13.70 13.16 -6.01
CA ASP A 227 -12.68 13.54 -7.02
C ASP A 227 -13.14 13.34 -8.49
N PHE A 228 -14.43 13.62 -8.75
CA PHE A 228 -14.91 13.95 -10.09
C PHE A 228 -15.23 15.45 -10.18
N THR A 229 -14.20 16.27 -10.33
CA THR A 229 -14.31 17.61 -10.94
C THR A 229 -13.14 17.88 -11.87
#